data_AF-A0A525J237-F1
#
_entry.id   AF-A0A525J237-F1
#
_cell.length_a   1.000
_cell.length_b   1.000
_cell.length_c   1.000
_cell.angle_alpha   90.00
_cell.angle_beta   90.00
_cell.angle_gamma   90.00
#
_symmetry.space_group_name_H-M   'P 1'
#
loop_
_entity.id
_entity.type
_entity.pdbx_description
1 polymer ?
#
loop_
_entity_poly.entity_id
_entity_poly.type
_entity_poly.pdbx_seq_one_letter_code
_entity_poly.pdbx_strand_id
1 'polypeptide(L)' 'MTRPTAKEIKAIAEIAGVPIDAEIAARIANSIGPAFDGFAAVAGTLPFDLEPATFVSVQTARAAR' A
#
# COMPACT_ATOMS: atom_id res chain seq x y z
N MET A 1 -0.54 1.23 -8.50
CA MET A 1 -1.48 0.10 -8.20
C MET A 1 -2.69 0.19 -9.12
N THR A 2 -3.43 -0.89 -9.34
CA THR A 2 -4.69 -0.86 -10.10
C THR A 2 -5.86 -0.45 -9.22
N ARG A 3 -6.85 0.24 -9.81
CA ARG A 3 -8.09 0.62 -9.14
C ARG A 3 -8.84 -0.63 -8.66
N PRO A 4 -9.20 -0.74 -7.38
CA PRO A 4 -9.97 -1.85 -6.87
C PRO A 4 -11.42 -1.81 -7.38
N THR A 5 -11.95 -2.98 -7.69
CA THR A 5 -13.32 -3.21 -8.14
C THR A 5 -14.28 -3.38 -6.97
N ALA A 6 -15.58 -3.20 -7.20
CA ALA A 6 -16.61 -3.43 -6.17
C ALA A 6 -16.56 -4.85 -5.58
N LYS A 7 -16.21 -5.86 -6.40
CA LYS A 7 -16.05 -7.25 -5.96
C LYS A 7 -14.90 -7.39 -4.96
N GLU A 8 -13.75 -6.78 -5.25
CA GLU A 8 -12.58 -6.81 -4.37
C GLU A 8 -12.84 -6.07 -3.06
N ILE A 9 -13.51 -4.92 -3.12
CA ILE A 9 -13.88 -4.17 -1.92
C ILE A 9 -14.83 -4.97 -1.03
N LYS A 10 -15.82 -5.65 -1.62
CA LYS A 10 -16.73 -6.51 -0.87
C LYS A 10 -15.98 -7.65 -0.17
N ALA A 11 -15.07 -8.32 -0.86
CA ALA A 11 -14.25 -9.37 -0.28
C ALA A 11 -13.37 -8.86 0.89
N ILE A 12 -12.75 -7.68 0.74
CA ILE A 12 -11.96 -7.07 1.81
C ILE A 12 -12.83 -6.72 3.03
N ALA A 13 -14.02 -6.16 2.81
CA ALA A 13 -14.94 -5.81 3.88
C ALA A 13 -15.44 -7.04 4.64
N GLU A 14 -15.74 -8.14 3.95
CA GLU A 14 -16.11 -9.42 4.57
C GLU A 14 -14.99 -9.97 5.46
N ILE A 15 -13.73 -9.94 4.98
CA ILE A 15 -12.56 -10.35 5.78
C ILE A 15 -12.38 -9.45 7.01
N ALA A 16 -12.64 -8.15 6.86
CA ALA A 16 -12.56 -7.18 7.95
C ALA A 16 -13.75 -7.24 8.92
N GLY A 17 -14.76 -8.07 8.67
CA GLY A 17 -15.97 -8.16 9.48
C GLY A 17 -16.87 -6.92 9.37
N VAL A 18 -16.73 -6.14 8.30
CA VAL A 18 -17.55 -4.95 8.03
C VAL A 18 -18.65 -5.32 7.04
N PRO A 19 -19.92 -5.44 7.48
CA PRO A 19 -21.01 -5.80 6.58
C PRO A 19 -21.32 -4.63 5.64
N ILE A 20 -21.12 -4.84 4.34
CA ILE A 20 -21.50 -3.91 3.29
C ILE A 20 -22.27 -4.64 2.19
N ASP A 21 -23.25 -3.95 1.60
CA ASP A 21 -23.94 -4.44 0.41
C ASP A 21 -23.17 -4.10 -0.89
N ALA A 22 -23.70 -4.57 -2.03
CA ALA A 22 -23.08 -4.35 -3.32
C ALA A 22 -23.09 -2.87 -3.76
N GLU A 23 -24.07 -2.09 -3.32
CA GLU A 23 -24.19 -0.68 -3.67
C GLU A 23 -23.11 0.13 -2.94
N ILE A 24 -22.93 -0.11 -1.64
CA ILE A 24 -21.88 0.50 -0.83
C ILE A 24 -20.51 0.12 -1.40
N ALA A 25 -20.29 -1.15 -1.75
CA ALA A 25 -19.03 -1.58 -2.35
C ALA A 25 -18.73 -0.85 -3.67
N ALA A 26 -19.74 -0.63 -4.51
CA ALA A 26 -19.60 0.14 -5.75
C ALA A 26 -19.31 1.63 -5.49
N ARG A 27 -19.97 2.22 -4.49
CA ARG A 27 -19.69 3.61 -4.08
C ARG A 27 -18.26 3.78 -3.60
N ILE A 28 -17.77 2.87 -2.75
CA ILE A 28 -16.39 2.91 -2.27
C ILE A 28 -15.43 2.79 -3.47
N ALA A 29 -15.65 1.85 -4.40
CA ALA A 29 -14.80 1.69 -5.58
C ALA A 29 -14.73 2.96 -6.43
N ASN A 30 -15.87 3.64 -6.61
CA ASN A 30 -15.92 4.92 -7.32
C ASN A 30 -15.22 6.06 -6.54
N SER A 31 -15.36 6.09 -5.22
CA SER A 31 -14.78 7.15 -4.38
C SER A 31 -13.27 7.01 -4.19
N ILE A 32 -12.76 5.79 -4.03
CA ILE A 32 -11.32 5.56 -3.83
C ILE A 32 -10.56 5.46 -5.15
N GLY A 33 -11.24 5.18 -6.25
CA GLY A 33 -10.61 5.00 -7.56
C GLY A 33 -9.65 6.11 -7.99
N PRO A 34 -9.99 7.41 -7.83
CA PRO A 34 -9.08 8.51 -8.13
C PRO A 34 -7.79 8.51 -7.30
N ALA A 35 -7.83 7.99 -6.06
CA ALA A 35 -6.64 7.89 -5.22
C ALA A 35 -5.64 6.85 -5.77
N PHE A 36 -6.10 5.84 -6.50
CA PHE A 36 -5.24 4.83 -7.13
C PHE A 36 -4.62 5.30 -8.44
N ASP A 37 -5.23 6.26 -9.14
CA ASP A 37 -4.76 6.76 -10.44
C ASP A 37 -3.39 7.45 -10.35
N GLY A 38 -3.03 7.98 -9.17
CA GLY A 38 -1.71 8.58 -8.89
C GLY A 38 -0.86 7.80 -7.88
N PHE A 39 -1.34 6.64 -7.40
CA PHE A 39 -0.64 5.89 -6.36
C PHE A 39 0.56 5.12 -6.94
N ALA A 40 1.75 5.70 -6.77
CA ALA A 40 3.02 5.02 -6.91
C ALA A 40 3.38 4.38 -5.57
N ALA A 41 3.24 3.06 -5.48
CA ALA A 41 3.79 2.33 -4.35
C ALA A 41 5.29 2.61 -4.28
N VAL A 42 5.80 2.98 -3.10
CA VAL A 42 7.24 3.08 -2.89
C VAL A 42 7.80 1.66 -2.98
N ALA A 43 8.25 1.29 -4.18
CA ALA A 43 8.90 0.02 -4.42
C ALA A 43 10.36 0.15 -3.98
N GLY A 44 10.57 0.14 -2.66
CA GLY A 44 11.91 -0.05 -2.11
C GLY A 44 12.36 -1.46 -2.40
N THR A 45 13.07 -1.66 -3.50
CA THR A 45 13.52 -2.99 -3.91
C THR A 45 14.84 -3.36 -3.26
N LEU A 46 15.65 -2.35 -2.92
CA LEU A 46 16.92 -2.49 -2.24
C LEU A 46 16.86 -1.83 -0.86
N PRO A 47 17.61 -2.32 0.15
CA PRO A 47 17.68 -1.70 1.47
C PRO A 47 18.01 -0.20 1.44
N PHE A 48 18.73 0.24 0.41
CA PHE A 48 19.11 1.63 0.17
C PHE A 48 18.00 2.53 -0.37
N ASP A 49 16.93 1.96 -0.94
CA ASP A 49 15.86 2.75 -1.57
C ASP A 49 14.97 3.42 -0.51
N LEU A 50 14.88 2.83 0.69
CA LEU A 50 14.03 3.32 1.77
C LEU A 50 14.84 4.03 2.87
N GLU A 51 16.03 3.55 3.21
CA GLU A 51 16.84 4.10 4.31
C GLU A 51 18.35 4.16 4.01
N PRO A 52 18.79 5.03 3.09
CA PRO A 52 20.21 5.14 2.73
C PRO A 52 21.10 5.64 3.88
N ALA A 53 20.59 6.52 4.74
CA ALA A 53 21.33 7.05 5.90
C ALA A 53 21.58 5.99 6.98
N THR A 54 20.59 5.13 7.23
CA THR A 54 20.68 4.03 8.21
C THR A 54 21.71 3.01 7.75
N PHE A 55 21.72 2.63 6.47
CA PHE A 55 22.71 1.70 5.93
C PHE A 55 24.14 2.23 6.08
N VAL A 56 24.40 3.48 5.68
CA VAL A 56 25.73 4.09 5.80
C VAL A 56 26.18 4.05 7.25
N SER A 57 25.33 4.48 8.19
CA SER A 57 25.64 4.49 9.62
C SER A 57 26.01 3.10 10.16
N VAL A 58 25.29 2.05 9.76
CA VAL A 58 25.61 0.67 10.16
C VAL A 58 26.94 0.20 9.58
N GLN A 59 27.24 0.51 8.31
CA GLN A 59 28.52 0.14 7.70
C GLN A 59 29.70 0.85 8.36
N THR A 60 29.58 2.15 8.63
CA THR A 60 30.64 2.90 9.31
C THR A 60 30.87 2.37 10.73
N ALA A 61 29.81 2.01 11.44
CA ALA A 61 29.90 1.39 12.77
C ALA A 61 30.54 -0.01 12.73
N ARG A 62 30.28 -0.80 11.67
CA ARG A 62 30.93 -2.10 11.46
C ARG A 62 32.42 -1.96 11.15
N ALA A 63 32.82 -0.97 10.35
CA ALA A 63 34.22 -0.73 10.00
C ALA A 63 35.05 -0.13 11.15
N ALA A 64 34.39 0.49 12.12
CA ALA A 64 35.04 1.06 13.32
C ALA A 64 35.26 0.03 14.46
N ARG A 65 34.85 -1.23 14.27
CA ARG A 65 35.15 -2.36 15.14
C ARG A 65 36.21 -3.25 14.52
#